data_AF-A0A9E3EI57-F1
#
_entry.id   AF-A0A9E3EI57-F1
#
_cell.length_a   1.000
_cell.length_b   1.000
_cell.length_c   1.000
_cell.angle_alpha   90.00
_cell.angle_beta   90.00
_cell.angle_gamma   90.00
#
_symmetry.space_group_name_H-M   'P 1'
#
loop_
_entity.id
_entity.type
_entity.pdbx_description
1 polymer ?
#
loop_
_entity_poly.entity_id
_entity_poly.type
_entity_poly.pdbx_seq_one_letter_code
_entity_poly.pdbx_strand_id
1 'polypeptide(L)' 'MVSGPAKPGNLSAVPHPSLLTTLTGHTHGVTAAVFSPDGHTLATASSNSPTRLWETNPDNAAARICATAWPTKP' A
#
# COMPACT_ATOMS: atom_id res chain seq x y z
N MET A 1 -8.54 -44.26 -15.35
CA MET A 1 -7.43 -43.80 -14.49
C MET A 1 -7.91 -42.53 -13.81
N VAL A 2 -8.21 -42.54 -12.51
CA VAL A 2 -8.60 -41.31 -11.79
C VAL A 2 -7.34 -40.77 -11.11
N SER A 3 -6.93 -39.57 -11.48
CA SER A 3 -5.79 -38.90 -10.86
C SER A 3 -6.13 -38.64 -9.38
N GLY A 4 -5.27 -39.11 -8.47
CA GLY A 4 -5.43 -38.87 -7.04
C GLY A 4 -5.32 -37.39 -6.67
N PRO A 5 -5.76 -36.99 -5.47
CA PRO A 5 -5.72 -35.60 -5.02
C PRO A 5 -4.27 -35.09 -4.98
N ALA A 6 -4.06 -33.89 -5.51
CA ALA A 6 -2.77 -33.22 -5.46
C ALA A 6 -2.32 -33.05 -3.99
N LYS A 7 -1.08 -33.45 -3.70
CA LYS A 7 -0.47 -33.29 -2.38
C LYS A 7 -0.46 -31.80 -2.01
N PRO A 8 -0.94 -31.40 -0.82
CA PRO A 8 -0.90 -30.00 -0.41
C PRO A 8 0.55 -29.49 -0.44
N GLY A 9 0.75 -28.34 -1.10
CA GLY A 9 2.06 -27.69 -1.21
C GLY A 9 2.59 -27.28 0.16
N ASN A 10 3.92 -27.29 0.31
CA ASN A 10 4.58 -26.90 1.55
C ASN A 10 4.39 -25.40 1.83
N LEU A 11 3.62 -25.07 2.87
CA LEU A 11 3.30 -23.69 3.26
C LEU A 11 4.47 -22.94 3.93
N SER A 12 5.59 -23.63 4.26
CA SER A 12 6.75 -22.99 4.90
C SER A 12 7.52 -22.02 3.98
N ALA A 13 7.22 -22.00 2.68
CA ALA A 13 7.84 -21.08 1.73
C ALA A 13 7.08 -19.74 1.58
N VAL A 14 5.95 -19.56 2.26
CA VAL A 14 5.20 -18.31 2.21
C VAL A 14 5.93 -17.27 3.07
N PRO A 15 6.42 -16.16 2.49
CA PRO A 15 7.04 -15.09 3.27
C PRO A 15 6.08 -14.61 4.35
N HIS A 16 6.55 -14.53 5.59
CA HIS A 16 5.75 -13.93 6.65
C HIS A 16 5.63 -12.42 6.40
N PRO A 17 4.46 -11.82 6.67
CA PRO A 17 4.30 -10.39 6.57
C PRO A 17 5.34 -9.70 7.46
N SER A 18 6.14 -8.82 6.87
CA SER A 18 7.08 -7.95 7.58
C SER A 18 6.56 -6.52 7.52
N LEU A 19 6.77 -5.76 8.60
CA LEU A 19 6.39 -4.35 8.64
C LEU A 19 7.29 -3.57 7.67
N LEU A 20 6.70 -3.05 6.59
CA LEU A 20 7.43 -2.28 5.58
C LEU A 20 7.56 -0.80 5.95
N THR A 21 6.49 -0.20 6.49
CA THR A 21 6.45 1.23 6.81
C THR A 21 5.34 1.58 7.80
N THR A 22 5.46 2.74 8.43
CA THR A 22 4.45 3.33 9.32
C THR A 22 3.99 4.66 8.74
N LEU A 23 2.70 4.78 8.42
CA LEU A 23 2.10 6.00 7.91
C LEU A 23 1.73 6.93 9.07
N THR A 24 2.38 8.10 9.15
CA THR A 24 2.19 9.07 10.24
C THR A 24 1.52 10.34 9.76
N GLY A 25 0.74 11.00 10.62
CA GLY A 25 0.17 12.33 10.33
C GLY A 25 -1.30 12.50 10.68
N HIS A 26 -2.04 11.42 10.94
CA HIS A 26 -3.31 11.55 11.66
C HIS A 26 -3.04 11.90 13.11
N THR A 27 -3.65 12.98 13.60
CA THR A 27 -3.47 13.45 14.98
C THR A 27 -4.46 12.81 15.95
N HIS A 28 -5.45 12.10 15.41
CA HIS A 28 -6.47 11.38 16.15
C HIS A 28 -6.57 9.93 15.64
N GLY A 29 -7.43 9.13 16.28
CA GLY A 29 -7.64 7.73 15.90
C GLY A 29 -8.06 7.58 14.44
N VAL A 30 -7.44 6.66 13.72
CA VAL A 30 -7.86 6.26 12.37
C VAL A 30 -9.11 5.40 12.51
N THR A 31 -10.19 5.80 11.83
CA THR A 31 -11.50 5.14 11.91
C THR A 31 -11.79 4.28 10.68
N ALA A 32 -11.13 4.55 9.54
CA ALA A 32 -11.27 3.77 8.33
C ALA A 32 -9.99 3.80 7.48
N ALA A 33 -9.75 2.70 6.76
CA ALA A 33 -8.68 2.56 5.78
C ALA A 33 -9.19 1.73 4.59
N VAL A 34 -9.01 2.22 3.37
CA VAL A 34 -9.47 1.54 2.15
C VAL A 34 -8.46 1.70 1.02
N PHE A 35 -8.14 0.61 0.33
CA PHE A 35 -7.34 0.65 -0.89
C PHE A 35 -8.23 0.93 -2.10
N SER A 36 -7.70 1.67 -3.07
CA SER A 36 -8.27 1.70 -4.41
C SER A 36 -8.26 0.29 -5.02
N PRO A 37 -9.19 -0.03 -5.94
CA PRO A 37 -9.24 -1.34 -6.58
C PRO A 37 -7.95 -1.73 -7.33
N ASP A 38 -7.21 -0.73 -7.81
CA ASP A 38 -5.90 -0.91 -8.46
C ASP A 38 -4.73 -1.07 -7.47
N GLY A 39 -4.96 -0.87 -6.17
CA GLY A 39 -3.95 -0.99 -5.12
C GLY A 39 -2.89 0.11 -5.12
N HIS A 40 -3.02 1.17 -5.94
CA HIS A 40 -2.05 2.26 -6.05
C HIS A 40 -2.31 3.43 -5.11
N THR A 41 -3.49 3.49 -4.49
CA THR A 41 -3.84 4.51 -3.52
C THR A 41 -4.47 3.88 -2.28
N LEU A 42 -4.01 4.30 -1.11
CA LEU A 42 -4.66 4.02 0.17
C LEU A 42 -5.30 5.31 0.68
N ALA A 43 -6.58 5.27 1.03
CA ALA A 43 -7.26 6.36 1.72
C ALA A 43 -7.43 6.01 3.20
N THR A 44 -7.03 6.92 4.09
CA THR A 44 -7.25 6.76 5.53
C THR A 44 -8.01 7.95 6.11
N ALA A 45 -9.04 7.66 6.89
CA ALA A 45 -9.87 8.64 7.58
C ALA A 45 -9.65 8.55 9.09
N SER A 46 -9.74 9.68 9.76
CA SER A 46 -9.54 9.79 11.20
C SER A 46 -10.63 10.65 11.81
N SER A 47 -10.93 10.42 13.09
CA SER A 47 -11.87 11.27 13.82
C SER A 47 -11.30 12.69 13.91
N ASN A 48 -12.01 13.67 13.36
CA ASN A 48 -11.65 15.09 13.43
C ASN A 48 -10.27 15.45 12.82
N SER A 49 -9.69 14.57 12.00
CA SER A 49 -8.50 14.88 11.21
C SER A 49 -8.81 14.74 9.71
N PRO A 50 -8.17 15.54 8.84
CA PRO A 50 -8.36 15.43 7.40
C PRO A 50 -8.09 14.01 6.90
N THR A 51 -8.92 13.52 5.97
CA THR A 51 -8.62 12.29 5.23
C THR A 51 -7.29 12.44 4.49
N ARG A 52 -6.46 11.40 4.52
CA ARG A 52 -5.16 11.37 3.85
C ARG A 52 -5.17 10.32 2.75
N LEU A 53 -4.58 10.67 1.61
CA LEU A 53 -4.32 9.74 0.51
C LEU A 53 -2.83 9.41 0.49
N TRP A 54 -2.53 8.13 0.34
CA TRP A 54 -1.19 7.59 0.28
C TRP A 54 -0.98 6.92 -1.06
N GLU A 55 0.07 7.32 -1.77
CA GLU A 55 0.53 6.64 -2.97
C GLU A 55 1.33 5.40 -2.54
N THR A 56 0.93 4.22 -3.03
CA THR A 56 1.55 2.92 -2.69
C THR A 56 2.35 2.33 -3.85
N ASN A 57 2.25 2.90 -5.05
CA ASN A 57 3.09 2.60 -6.19
C ASN A 57 4.43 3.37 -6.10
N PRO A 58 5.56 2.67 -5.89
CA PRO A 58 6.86 3.32 -5.77
C PRO A 58 7.27 4.10 -7.04
N ASP A 59 6.84 3.66 -8.22
CA ASP A 59 7.17 4.33 -9.49
C ASP A 59 6.44 5.68 -9.60
N ASN A 60 5.16 5.71 -9.24
CA ASN A 60 4.37 6.93 -9.23
C ASN A 60 4.85 7.90 -8.14
N ALA A 61 5.17 7.38 -6.95
CA ALA A 61 5.71 8.18 -5.86
C ALA A 61 7.04 8.85 -6.29
N ALA A 62 7.95 8.08 -6.89
CA ALA A 62 9.21 8.61 -7.41
C ALA A 62 8.98 9.65 -8.53
N ALA A 63 8.08 9.37 -9.48
CA ALA A 63 7.73 10.30 -10.55
C ALA A 63 7.20 11.63 -10.01
N ARG A 64 6.30 11.59 -9.01
CA ARG A 64 5.77 12.78 -8.35
C ARG A 64 6.86 13.56 -7.61
N ILE A 65 7.73 12.88 -6.87
CA ILE A 65 8.87 13.52 -6.20
C ILE A 65 9.75 14.23 -7.23
N CYS A 66 10.13 13.55 -8.31
CA CYS A 66 10.94 14.13 -9.37
C CYS A 66 10.27 15.35 -10.03
N ALA A 67 8.98 15.27 -10.33
CA ALA A 67 8.21 16.37 -10.91
C ALA A 67 8.12 17.60 -9.99
N THR A 68 8.06 17.38 -8.67
CA THR A 68 7.99 18.47 -7.69
C THR A 68 9.38 19.04 -7.37
N ALA A 69 10.41 18.19 -7.39
CA ALA A 69 11.80 18.57 -7.13
C ALA A 69 12.41 19.37 -8.30
N TRP A 70 11.99 19.09 -9.54
CA TRP A 70 12.44 19.81 -10.73
C TRP A 70 11.26 20.10 -11.68
N PRO A 71 10.46 21.14 -11.40
CA PRO A 71 9.26 21.45 -12.17
C PRO A 71 9.55 21.93 -13.60
N THR A 72 10.79 22.29 -13.90
CA THR A 72 11.24 22.60 -15.27
C THR A 72 12.59 21.92 -15.49
N LYS A 73 12.60 20.90 -16.36
CA LYS A 73 13.83 20.51 -17.05
C LYS A 73 14.23 21.71 -17.93
N PRO A 74 15.52 22.08 -18.04
CA PRO A 74 15.94 23.14 -18.96
C PRO A 74 15.57 22.83 -20.41
#